data_AF-A0A349JKH1-F1
#
_entry.id   AF-A0A349JKH1-F1
#
_cell.length_a   1.000
_cell.length_b   1.000
_cell.length_c   1.000
_cell.angle_alpha   90.00
_cell.angle_beta   90.00
_cell.angle_gamma   90.00
#
_symmetry.space_group_name_H-M   'P 1'
#
loop_
_entity.id
_entity.type
_entity.pdbx_description
1 polymer ?
#
loop_
_entity_poly.entity_id
_entity_poly.type
_entity_poly.pdbx_seq_one_letter_code
_entity_poly.pdbx_strand_id
1 'polypeptide(L)'
;MASTNDRFVEAESHWDLKTLYADLAAVKGKPLTPVEKLHLRGLLCGNSPAEIAEKLQKTPKGVETDLCASIYKYVKGFVGKGIEKIENWRNIAEWLEDAGYKTQSSAKFPVKDLLPDKSIVNISNISIDKNQIVIVVKVQIPTSPDSELPIENLDLDDNNSN
;
A
#
# COMPACT_ATOMS: atom_id res chain seq x y z
N MET A 1 31.19 11.64 -9.28
CA MET A 1 30.82 10.46 -8.47
C MET A 1 29.36 10.62 -8.12
N ALA A 2 28.46 9.81 -8.69
CA ALA A 2 27.03 9.94 -8.43
C ALA A 2 26.74 9.45 -7.00
N SER A 3 26.21 10.35 -6.17
CA SER A 3 25.74 10.05 -4.83
C SER A 3 24.78 8.87 -4.91
N THR A 4 25.15 7.72 -4.34
CA THR A 4 24.31 6.51 -4.34
C THR A 4 22.96 6.71 -3.66
N ASN A 5 22.79 7.83 -2.95
CA ASN A 5 21.57 8.27 -2.28
C ASN A 5 20.43 8.65 -3.25
N ASP A 6 20.72 8.96 -4.52
CA ASP A 6 19.74 9.31 -5.56
C ASP A 6 19.13 8.09 -6.28
N ARG A 7 19.46 6.86 -5.87
CA ARG A 7 18.89 5.66 -6.49
C ARG A 7 17.59 5.25 -5.80
N PHE A 8 16.63 4.76 -6.60
CA PHE A 8 15.31 4.33 -6.15
C PHE A 8 14.47 5.47 -5.55
N VAL A 9 14.63 6.68 -6.09
CA VAL A 9 13.82 7.86 -5.70
C VAL A 9 12.34 7.65 -5.95
N GLU A 10 11.97 6.73 -6.86
CA GLU A 10 10.57 6.38 -7.09
C GLU A 10 9.88 5.88 -5.81
N ALA A 11 10.63 5.27 -4.87
CA ALA A 11 10.08 4.83 -3.59
C ALA A 11 9.51 6.00 -2.77
N GLU A 12 10.10 7.20 -2.87
CA GLU A 12 9.63 8.39 -2.13
C GLU A 12 8.26 8.87 -2.60
N SER A 13 7.87 8.55 -3.83
CA SER A 13 6.56 8.91 -4.38
C SER A 13 5.44 7.97 -3.92
N HIS A 14 5.76 6.70 -3.69
CA HIS A 14 4.78 5.64 -3.42
C HIS A 14 4.77 5.15 -1.97
N TRP A 15 5.72 5.61 -1.15
CA TRP A 15 5.86 5.18 0.24
C TRP A 15 6.17 6.36 1.16
N ASP A 16 5.61 6.33 2.37
CA ASP A 16 5.99 7.27 3.43
C ASP A 16 7.30 6.82 4.08
N LEU A 17 8.41 7.06 3.39
CA LEU A 17 9.73 6.68 3.86
C LEU A 17 10.12 7.36 5.18
N LYS A 18 9.57 8.54 5.46
CA LYS A 18 9.90 9.29 6.67
C LYS A 18 9.42 8.52 7.90
N THR A 19 8.16 8.11 7.88
CA THR A 19 7.54 7.33 8.96
C THR A 19 8.17 5.93 9.01
N LEU A 20 8.35 5.29 7.86
CA LEU A 20 9.00 3.96 7.74
C LEU A 20 10.41 3.94 8.37
N TYR A 21 11.23 4.96 8.11
CA TYR A 21 12.57 5.05 8.71
C TYR A 21 12.54 5.32 10.20
N ALA A 22 11.57 6.10 10.69
CA ALA A 22 11.42 6.36 12.11
C ALA A 22 11.02 5.08 12.86
N ASP A 23 10.05 4.34 12.34
CA ASP A 23 9.54 3.12 12.97
C ASP A 23 10.56 1.98 12.92
N LEU A 24 11.22 1.78 11.78
CA LEU A 24 12.32 0.80 11.71
C LEU A 24 13.50 1.20 12.61
N ALA A 25 13.78 2.50 12.77
CA ALA A 25 14.81 2.96 13.69
C ALA A 25 14.41 2.71 15.16
N ALA A 26 13.13 2.83 15.49
CA ALA A 26 12.59 2.50 16.81
C ALA A 26 12.75 1.00 17.11
N VAL A 27 12.44 0.12 16.14
CA VAL A 27 12.63 -1.34 16.27
C VAL A 27 14.10 -1.72 16.37
N LYS A 28 14.95 -1.08 15.57
CA LYS A 28 16.41 -1.29 15.59
C LYS A 28 17.06 -0.71 16.87
N GLY A 29 16.43 0.28 17.50
CA GLY A 29 17.00 1.08 18.60
C GLY A 29 18.08 2.07 18.17
N LYS A 30 18.33 2.22 16.86
CA LYS A 30 19.34 3.12 16.26
C LYS A 30 18.86 3.61 14.89
N PRO A 31 19.31 4.78 14.43
CA PRO A 31 18.96 5.27 13.09
C PRO A 31 19.44 4.31 12.00
N LEU A 32 18.64 4.17 10.95
CA LEU A 32 19.03 3.40 9.76
C LEU A 32 20.22 4.09 9.07
N THR A 33 21.20 3.28 8.72
CA THR A 33 22.35 3.70 7.93
C THR A 33 21.91 4.05 6.51
N PRO A 34 22.70 4.88 5.77
CA PRO A 34 22.37 5.23 4.39
C PRO A 34 22.21 4.00 3.48
N VAL A 35 22.99 2.94 3.74
CA VAL A 35 22.95 1.69 2.96
C VAL A 35 21.64 0.94 3.20
N GLU A 36 21.19 0.84 4.44
CA GLU A 36 19.91 0.19 4.77
C GLU A 36 18.73 0.94 4.16
N LYS A 37 18.73 2.28 4.26
CA LYS A 37 17.71 3.11 3.62
C LYS A 37 17.65 2.87 2.12
N LEU A 38 18.80 2.73 1.48
CA LEU A 38 18.91 2.50 0.04
C LEU A 38 18.42 1.11 -0.37
N HIS A 39 18.82 0.07 0.37
CA HIS A 39 18.35 -1.29 0.13
C HIS A 39 16.83 -1.39 0.34
N LEU A 40 16.30 -0.73 1.37
CA LEU A 40 14.86 -0.66 1.62
C LEU A 40 14.13 0.01 0.45
N ARG A 41 14.59 1.18 -0.03
CA ARG A 41 14.01 1.85 -1.21
C ARG A 41 14.00 0.93 -2.43
N GLY A 42 15.08 0.18 -2.66
CA GLY A 42 15.15 -0.80 -3.74
C GLY A 42 14.06 -1.86 -3.66
N LEU A 43 13.83 -2.43 -2.48
CA LEU A 43 12.78 -3.41 -2.23
C LEU A 43 11.38 -2.82 -2.42
N LEU A 44 11.15 -1.60 -1.92
CA LEU A 44 9.87 -0.90 -2.03
C LEU A 44 9.52 -0.50 -3.47
N CYS A 45 10.54 -0.26 -4.30
CA CYS A 45 10.39 -0.10 -5.75
C CYS A 45 10.12 -1.42 -6.50
N GLY A 46 10.05 -2.56 -5.80
CA GLY A 46 9.83 -3.86 -6.43
C GLY A 46 11.07 -4.46 -7.10
N ASN A 47 12.28 -4.04 -6.72
CA ASN A 47 13.51 -4.63 -7.23
C ASN A 47 13.92 -5.82 -6.36
N SER A 48 14.35 -6.91 -6.99
CA SER A 48 14.94 -8.05 -6.29
C SER A 48 16.32 -7.72 -5.71
N PRO A 49 16.82 -8.48 -4.71
CA PRO A 49 18.17 -8.30 -4.17
C PRO A 49 19.27 -8.32 -5.24
N ALA A 50 19.09 -9.10 -6.31
CA ALA A 50 20.01 -9.16 -7.43
C ALA A 50 20.00 -7.87 -8.26
N GLU A 51 18.82 -7.33 -8.57
CA GLU A 51 18.68 -6.05 -9.30
C GLU A 51 19.18 -4.87 -8.47
N ILE A 52 18.95 -4.89 -7.15
CA ILE A 52 19.50 -3.90 -6.23
C ILE A 52 21.03 -3.98 -6.25
N ALA A 53 21.61 -5.18 -6.20
CA ALA A 53 23.06 -5.36 -6.25
C ALA A 53 23.66 -4.88 -7.57
N GLU A 54 23.04 -5.20 -8.70
CA GLU A 54 23.45 -4.73 -10.02
C GLU A 54 23.45 -3.20 -10.07
N LYS A 55 22.32 -2.59 -9.69
CA LYS A 55 22.21 -1.13 -9.62
C LYS A 55 23.27 -0.55 -8.71
N LEU A 56 23.53 -1.14 -7.55
CA LEU A 56 24.54 -0.69 -6.59
C LEU A 56 25.99 -1.07 -6.92
N GLN A 57 26.24 -1.77 -8.03
CA GLN A 57 27.56 -2.33 -8.39
C GLN A 57 28.17 -3.16 -7.25
N LYS A 58 27.31 -3.90 -6.53
CA LYS A 58 27.68 -4.81 -5.44
C LYS A 58 27.43 -6.26 -5.86
N THR A 59 27.95 -7.19 -5.06
CA THR A 59 27.65 -8.60 -5.26
C THR A 59 26.24 -8.94 -4.77
N PRO A 60 25.44 -9.71 -5.53
CA PRO A 60 24.08 -10.07 -5.15
C PRO A 60 24.02 -10.82 -3.82
N LYS A 61 24.96 -11.74 -3.58
CA LYS A 61 25.10 -12.44 -2.29
C LYS A 61 25.36 -11.50 -1.11
N GLY A 62 26.13 -10.43 -1.34
CA GLY A 62 26.41 -9.43 -0.30
C GLY A 62 25.15 -8.65 0.08
N VAL A 63 24.39 -8.20 -0.91
CA VAL A 63 23.12 -7.48 -0.68
C VAL A 63 22.08 -8.38 -0.03
N GLU A 64 21.95 -9.63 -0.46
CA GLU A 64 21.01 -10.58 0.15
C GLU A 64 21.33 -10.85 1.63
N THR A 65 22.62 -11.05 1.94
CA THR A 65 23.08 -11.26 3.32
C THR A 65 22.81 -10.01 4.17
N ASP A 66 23.10 -8.82 3.64
CA ASP A 66 22.87 -7.55 4.31
C ASP A 66 21.37 -7.33 4.59
N LEU A 67 20.51 -7.57 3.59
CA LEU A 67 19.04 -7.49 3.72
C LEU A 67 18.51 -8.46 4.77
N CYS A 68 19.01 -9.70 4.79
CA CYS A 68 18.61 -10.71 5.76
C CYS A 68 19.00 -10.32 7.20
N ALA A 69 20.20 -9.75 7.37
CA ALA A 69 20.71 -9.32 8.67
C ALA A 69 20.11 -7.99 9.17
N SER A 70 19.64 -7.13 8.26
CA SER A 70 19.11 -5.79 8.55
C SER A 70 17.60 -5.68 8.32
N ILE A 71 17.16 -5.30 7.12
CA ILE A 71 15.78 -4.95 6.79
C ILE A 71 14.81 -6.07 7.14
N TYR A 72 15.11 -7.31 6.77
CA TYR A 72 14.23 -8.45 7.04
C TYR A 72 14.04 -8.68 8.53
N LYS A 73 15.11 -8.50 9.32
CA LYS A 73 15.06 -8.63 10.78
C LYS A 73 14.20 -7.53 11.40
N TYR A 74 14.34 -6.29 10.94
CA TYR A 74 13.59 -5.15 11.47
C TYR A 74 12.11 -5.24 11.13
N VAL A 75 11.78 -5.55 9.87
CA VAL A 75 10.39 -5.71 9.43
C VAL A 75 9.74 -6.90 10.16
N LYS A 76 10.43 -8.02 10.37
CA LYS A 76 9.89 -9.12 11.19
C LYS A 76 9.57 -8.71 12.63
N GLY A 77 10.46 -7.93 13.25
CA GLY A 77 10.24 -7.40 14.59
C GLY A 77 9.06 -6.44 14.65
N PHE A 78 8.88 -5.65 13.58
CA PHE A 78 7.79 -4.70 13.44
C PHE A 78 6.42 -5.38 13.24
N VAL A 79 6.32 -6.33 12.31
CA VAL A 79 5.06 -7.01 11.94
C VAL A 79 4.66 -8.08 12.98
N GLY A 80 5.48 -8.31 14.02
CA GLY A 80 5.23 -9.37 15.01
C GLY A 80 5.34 -10.80 14.45
N LYS A 81 5.75 -10.94 13.18
CA LYS A 81 5.97 -12.21 12.46
C LYS A 81 7.36 -12.79 12.75
N GLY A 82 7.76 -12.83 14.01
CA GLY A 82 9.10 -13.30 14.43
C GLY A 82 9.40 -14.76 14.04
N ILE A 83 8.36 -15.55 13.80
CA ILE A 83 8.44 -17.00 13.52
C ILE A 83 8.28 -17.31 12.01
N GLU A 84 7.60 -16.45 11.25
CA GLU A 84 7.40 -16.68 9.82
C GLU A 84 8.71 -16.47 9.03
N LYS A 85 9.01 -17.42 8.14
CA LYS A 85 10.13 -17.31 7.21
C LYS A 85 9.73 -16.31 6.13
N ILE A 86 10.60 -15.34 5.85
CA ILE A 86 10.46 -14.52 4.64
C ILE A 86 10.90 -15.42 3.50
N GLU A 87 9.94 -16.06 2.84
CA GLU A 87 10.21 -16.92 1.68
C GLU A 87 10.45 -16.10 0.42
N ASN A 88 9.86 -14.91 0.34
CA ASN A 88 10.02 -14.02 -0.79
C ASN A 88 10.24 -12.58 -0.31
N TRP A 89 11.18 -11.88 -0.95
CA TRP A 89 11.49 -10.48 -0.67
C TRP A 89 10.29 -9.56 -0.91
N ARG A 90 9.37 -9.96 -1.80
CA ARG A 90 8.12 -9.23 -2.06
C ARG A 90 7.22 -9.11 -0.83
N ASN A 91 7.27 -10.10 0.07
CA ASN A 91 6.48 -10.08 1.30
C ASN A 91 6.83 -8.86 2.17
N ILE A 92 8.06 -8.33 2.08
CA ILE A 92 8.43 -7.11 2.81
C ILE A 92 7.61 -5.91 2.35
N ALA A 93 7.48 -5.73 1.03
CA ALA A 93 6.67 -4.65 0.49
C ALA A 93 5.19 -4.86 0.88
N GLU A 94 4.66 -6.08 0.74
CA GLU A 94 3.28 -6.39 1.10
C GLU A 94 2.99 -6.14 2.59
N TRP A 95 3.88 -6.53 3.51
CA TRP A 95 3.69 -6.29 4.93
C TRP A 95 3.75 -4.81 5.30
N LEU A 96 4.61 -4.04 4.64
CA LEU A 96 4.69 -2.60 4.84
C LEU A 96 3.47 -1.88 4.22
N GLU A 97 2.92 -2.42 3.13
CA GLU A 97 1.67 -1.95 2.55
C GLU A 97 0.49 -2.20 3.50
N ASP A 98 0.37 -3.42 4.05
CA ASP A 98 -0.66 -3.79 5.02
C ASP A 98 -0.58 -2.95 6.31
N ALA A 99 0.65 -2.61 6.73
CA ALA A 99 0.89 -1.69 7.84
C ALA A 99 0.57 -0.20 7.51
N GLY A 100 0.16 0.11 6.27
CA GLY A 100 -0.30 1.44 5.88
C GLY A 100 0.81 2.41 5.46
N TYR A 101 2.03 1.94 5.22
CA TYR A 101 3.15 2.82 4.81
C TYR A 101 3.18 3.14 3.33
N LYS A 102 2.49 2.34 2.52
CA LYS A 102 2.33 2.69 1.11
C LYS A 102 1.49 3.95 1.09
N THR A 103 2.08 5.07 0.65
CA THR A 103 1.28 6.24 0.34
C THR A 103 0.41 5.77 -0.81
N GLN A 104 -0.85 5.46 -0.49
CA GLN A 104 -1.85 5.24 -1.50
C GLN A 104 -1.65 6.41 -2.44
N SER A 105 -1.23 6.13 -3.68
CA SER A 105 -1.64 6.99 -4.77
C SER A 105 -3.10 7.13 -4.50
N SER A 106 -3.49 8.29 -4.00
CA SER A 106 -4.88 8.63 -3.91
C SER A 106 -5.26 8.58 -5.38
N ALA A 107 -5.72 7.41 -5.84
CA ALA A 107 -7.04 7.36 -6.38
C ALA A 107 -7.85 8.19 -5.39
N LYS A 108 -7.87 9.49 -5.65
CA LYS A 108 -9.08 10.26 -5.61
C LYS A 108 -10.03 9.38 -6.38
N PHE A 109 -10.61 8.39 -5.71
CA PHE A 109 -11.98 8.03 -5.99
C PHE A 109 -12.64 9.40 -5.89
N PRO A 110 -13.03 9.99 -7.03
CA PRO A 110 -13.76 11.23 -6.97
C PRO A 110 -15.01 10.78 -6.23
N VAL A 111 -15.09 11.06 -4.93
CA VAL A 111 -16.29 10.73 -4.17
C VAL A 111 -17.50 11.45 -4.80
N LYS A 112 -17.21 12.52 -5.56
CA LYS A 112 -18.09 13.23 -6.48
C LYS A 112 -18.64 12.40 -7.65
N ASP A 113 -17.91 11.40 -8.15
CA ASP A 113 -18.37 10.50 -9.23
C ASP A 113 -19.20 9.32 -8.69
N LEU A 114 -18.98 8.93 -7.43
CA LEU A 114 -19.68 7.79 -6.81
C LEU A 114 -20.91 8.19 -6.00
N LEU A 115 -21.06 9.48 -5.70
CA LEU A 115 -22.20 10.01 -4.96
C LEU A 115 -22.98 10.93 -5.90
N PRO A 116 -24.31 10.74 -6.06
CA PRO A 116 -25.11 11.70 -6.79
C PRO A 116 -24.96 13.08 -6.17
N ASP A 117 -24.99 14.15 -6.98
CA ASP A 117 -24.72 15.56 -6.64
C ASP A 117 -25.50 16.10 -5.41
N LYS A 118 -26.49 15.35 -4.93
CA LYS A 118 -27.38 15.69 -3.80
C LYS A 118 -27.24 14.73 -2.61
N SER A 119 -26.17 13.95 -2.53
CA SER A 119 -25.93 13.08 -1.38
C SER A 119 -25.59 13.94 -0.15
N ILE A 120 -26.41 13.83 0.89
CA ILE A 120 -26.23 14.56 2.14
C ILE A 120 -25.80 13.57 3.22
N VAL A 121 -24.70 13.88 3.89
CA VAL A 121 -24.23 13.14 5.07
C VAL A 121 -24.39 14.04 6.29
N ASN A 122 -25.26 13.66 7.21
CA ASN A 122 -25.44 14.35 8.48
C ASN A 122 -24.81 13.51 9.59
N ILE A 123 -23.79 14.07 10.22
CA ILE A 123 -23.23 13.51 11.45
C ILE A 123 -24.03 14.09 12.61
N SER A 124 -24.86 13.25 13.24
CA SER A 124 -25.79 13.71 14.27
C SER A 124 -25.16 13.75 15.65
N ASN A 125 -24.22 12.84 15.93
CA ASN A 125 -23.51 12.80 17.20
C ASN A 125 -22.17 12.07 17.04
N ILE A 126 -21.15 12.58 17.74
CA ILE A 126 -19.85 11.93 17.92
C ILE A 126 -19.59 11.91 19.41
N SER A 127 -19.43 10.73 20.01
CA SER A 127 -19.02 10.60 21.40
C SER A 127 -17.85 9.63 21.55
N ILE A 128 -17.05 9.87 22.58
CA ILE A 128 -15.90 9.04 22.93
C ILE A 128 -16.09 8.62 24.38
N ASP A 129 -16.42 7.35 24.59
CA ASP A 129 -16.70 6.79 25.90
C ASP A 129 -15.87 5.54 26.14
N LYS A 130 -15.08 5.54 27.21
CA LYS A 130 -14.33 4.38 27.74
C LYS A 130 -13.65 3.54 26.64
N ASN A 131 -12.84 4.20 25.81
CA ASN A 131 -12.06 3.58 24.73
C ASN A 131 -12.86 3.15 23.48
N GLN A 132 -14.09 3.64 23.33
CA GLN A 132 -14.91 3.45 22.14
C GLN A 132 -15.27 4.80 21.53
N ILE A 133 -15.13 4.90 20.21
CA ILE A 133 -15.64 6.02 19.42
C ILE A 133 -16.99 5.61 18.87
N VAL A 134 -18.05 6.31 19.25
CA VAL A 134 -19.41 6.06 18.77
C VAL A 134 -19.78 7.19 17.82
N ILE A 135 -20.05 6.82 16.56
CA ILE A 135 -20.40 7.77 15.50
C ILE A 135 -21.79 7.41 15.00
N VAL A 136 -22.74 8.32 15.18
CA VAL A 136 -24.10 8.17 14.65
C VAL A 136 -24.22 8.99 13.37
N VAL A 137 -24.26 8.29 12.23
CA VAL A 137 -24.35 8.92 10.91
C VAL A 137 -25.72 8.64 10.31
N LYS A 138 -26.38 9.70 9.85
CA LYS A 138 -27.55 9.60 8.98
C LYS A 138 -27.08 9.88 7.55
N VAL A 139 -27.15 8.86 6.70
CA VAL A 139 -26.79 8.96 5.28
C VAL A 139 -28.06 8.93 4.45
N GLN A 140 -28.23 9.92 3.56
CA GLN A 140 -29.32 9.94 2.60
C GLN A 140 -28.75 9.95 1.18
N ILE A 141 -28.93 8.84 0.48
CA ILE A 141 -28.50 8.67 -0.91
C ILE A 141 -29.75 8.77 -1.78
N PRO A 142 -29.91 9.84 -2.57
CA PRO A 142 -31.03 9.94 -3.49
C PRO A 142 -30.85 8.90 -4.61
N THR A 143 -31.77 7.94 -4.69
CA THR A 143 -31.87 7.04 -5.84
C THR A 143 -32.69 7.72 -6.92
N SER A 144 -32.12 7.91 -8.11
CA SER A 144 -32.91 8.30 -9.28
C SER A 144 -33.93 7.20 -9.59
N PRO A 145 -35.21 7.52 -9.89
CA PRO A 145 -36.18 6.52 -10.32
C PRO A 145 -35.88 5.94 -11.71
N ASP A 146 -35.00 6.56 -12.51
CA ASP A 146 -34.63 6.11 -13.85
C ASP A 146 -33.34 5.29 -13.84
N SER A 147 -33.45 4.02 -13.48
CA SER A 147 -32.52 2.99 -13.92
C SER A 147 -33.26 1.67 -14.08
N GLU A 148 -34.35 1.71 -14.84
CA GLU A 148 -34.75 0.53 -15.61
C GLU A 148 -33.75 0.42 -16.76
N LEU A 149 -32.78 -0.49 -16.60
CA LEU A 149 -31.98 -0.96 -17.72
C LEU A 149 -32.97 -1.44 -18.81
N PRO A 150 -32.84 -1.03 -20.08
CA PRO A 150 -33.63 -1.66 -21.12
C PRO A 150 -33.20 -3.13 -21.16
N ILE A 151 -34.10 -4.01 -20.75
CA ILE A 151 -34.00 -5.43 -21.05
C ILE A 151 -34.03 -5.50 -22.57
N GLU A 152 -32.87 -5.71 -23.20
CA GLU A 152 -32.80 -6.14 -24.59
C GLU A 152 -33.55 -7.47 -24.65
N ASN A 153 -34.80 -7.43 -25.15
CA ASN A 153 -35.54 -8.62 -25.48
C ASN A 153 -34.74 -9.33 -26.58
N LEU A 154 -34.13 -10.47 -26.24
CA LEU A 154 -33.63 -11.41 -27.21
C LEU A 154 -34.86 -12.03 -27.89
N ASP A 155 -35.35 -11.39 -28.94
CA ASP A 155 -36.27 -12.01 -29.90
C ASP A 155 -35.51 -13.17 -30.56
N LEU A 156 -35.73 -14.37 -30.04
CA LEU A 156 -35.40 -15.61 -30.74
C LEU A 156 -36.42 -15.74 -31.88
N ASP A 157 -36.05 -15.23 -33.06
CA ASP A 157 -36.75 -15.48 -34.31
C ASP A 157 -36.69 -17.00 -34.59
N ASP A 158 -37.77 -17.68 -34.20
CA ASP A 158 -38.15 -18.99 -34.71
C ASP A 158 -38.70 -18.78 -36.11
N ASN A 159 -37.84 -18.85 -37.13
CA ASN A 159 -38.26 -19.09 -38.51
C ASN A 159 -37.43 -20.19 -39.14
N ASN A 160 -37.92 -21.41 -38.94
CA ASN A 160 -37.81 -22.49 -39.89
C ASN A 160 -38.31 -22.06 -41.28
N SER A 161 -37.48 -22.13 -42.33
CA SER A 161 -37.80 -22.68 -43.66
C SER A 161 -36.73 -22.31 -44.71
N ASN A 162 -35.92 -23.27 -45.14
CA ASN A 162 -36.06 -23.93 -46.46
C ASN A 162 -34.93 -24.95 -46.69
#